data_AF-A0A819Y2A4-F1
#
_entry.id   AF-A0A819Y2A4-F1
#
_cell.length_a   1.000
_cell.length_b   1.000
_cell.length_c   1.000
_cell.angle_alpha   90.00
_cell.angle_beta   90.00
_cell.angle_gamma   90.00
#
_symmetry.space_group_name_H-M   'P 1'
#
loop_
_entity.id
_entity.type
_entity.pdbx_description
1 polymer ?
#
loop_
_entity_poly.entity_id
_entity_poly.type
_entity_poly.pdbx_seq_one_letter_code
_entity_poly.pdbx_strand_id
1 'polypeptide(L)'
;MQDEQEVLFSLNTPFRLTSVELDTKLHIWKVRLITTDEDSDKTKKYLASLKEQMIEYTPIIYFGRRLLIEFGQVDRASEYFRILLKLLPYNHSDLSAVYNGVRQ
;
A
#
# COMPACT_ATOMS: atom_id res chain seq x y z
N MET A 1 -26.67 19.57 1.70
CA MET A 1 -26.06 18.31 2.14
C MET A 1 -24.67 18.70 2.60
N GLN A 2 -24.42 18.71 3.91
CA GLN A 2 -23.13 19.15 4.46
C GLN A 2 -22.10 18.07 4.17
N ASP A 3 -20.96 18.47 3.59
CA ASP A 3 -19.80 17.60 3.39
C ASP A 3 -19.31 17.11 4.76
N GLU A 4 -19.56 15.84 5.07
CA GLU A 4 -19.00 15.19 6.25
C GLU A 4 -17.47 15.11 6.09
N GLN A 5 -16.73 15.84 6.93
CA GLN A 5 -15.27 15.75 7.03
C GLN A 5 -14.89 14.54 7.88
N GLU A 6 -15.16 13.34 7.38
CA GLU A 6 -14.68 12.11 8.00
C GLU A 6 -13.29 11.76 7.46
N VAL A 7 -12.40 11.34 8.37
CA VAL A 7 -11.11 10.79 7.99
C VAL A 7 -11.12 9.30 8.30
N LEU A 8 -11.16 8.49 7.24
CA LEU A 8 -11.03 7.04 7.34
C LEU A 8 -9.57 6.67 7.52
N PHE A 9 -9.22 6.12 8.68
CA PHE A 9 -7.89 5.59 8.95
C PHE A 9 -7.91 4.06 8.91
N SER A 10 -7.04 3.46 8.10
CA SER A 10 -6.76 2.02 8.14
C SER A 10 -5.46 1.76 8.88
N LEU A 11 -5.52 0.96 9.95
CA LEU A 11 -4.33 0.55 10.72
C LEU A 11 -3.70 -0.75 10.19
N ASN A 12 -4.22 -1.31 9.09
CA ASN A 12 -3.75 -2.55 8.45
C ASN A 12 -3.53 -3.72 9.44
N THR A 13 -4.26 -3.72 10.55
CA THR A 13 -4.15 -4.71 11.63
C THR A 13 -5.55 -5.13 12.01
N PRO A 14 -5.85 -6.44 12.07
CA PRO A 14 -7.16 -6.90 12.48
C PRO A 14 -7.35 -6.64 13.98
N PHE A 15 -8.44 -5.94 14.32
CA PHE A 15 -8.89 -5.75 15.69
C PHE A 15 -10.29 -6.32 15.84
N ARG A 16 -10.57 -6.93 16.98
CA ARG A 16 -11.93 -7.28 17.36
C ARG A 16 -12.53 -6.12 18.14
N LEU A 17 -13.68 -5.65 17.69
CA LEU A 17 -14.46 -4.66 18.43
C LEU A 17 -15.14 -5.34 19.61
N THR A 18 -14.95 -4.78 20.81
CA THR A 18 -15.49 -5.34 22.05
C THR A 18 -16.66 -4.54 22.58
N SER A 19 -16.57 -3.21 22.53
CA SER A 19 -17.69 -2.33 22.89
C SER A 19 -17.62 -0.98 22.19
N VAL A 20 -18.78 -0.36 22.05
CA VAL A 20 -18.94 1.04 21.61
C VAL A 20 -19.85 1.71 22.62
N GLU A 21 -19.34 2.76 23.26
CA GLU A 21 -20.04 3.46 24.35
C GLU A 21 -19.99 4.96 24.10
N LEU A 22 -21.12 5.65 24.24
CA LEU A 22 -21.15 7.10 24.21
C LEU A 22 -20.75 7.65 25.59
N ASP A 23 -19.64 8.36 25.65
CA ASP A 23 -19.32 9.19 26.81
C ASP A 23 -20.16 10.47 26.73
N THR A 24 -21.27 10.50 27.48
CA THR A 24 -22.21 11.63 27.49
C THR A 24 -21.64 12.89 28.12
N LYS A 25 -20.55 12.81 28.89
CA LYS A 25 -19.89 14.01 29.44
C LYS A 25 -19.03 14.67 28.37
N LEU A 26 -18.25 13.86 27.67
CA LEU A 26 -17.32 14.32 26.64
C LEU A 26 -17.96 14.42 25.25
N HIS A 27 -19.18 13.90 25.07
CA HIS A 27 -19.87 13.80 23.79
C HIS A 27 -19.04 13.07 22.71
N ILE A 28 -18.33 12.02 23.12
CA ILE A 28 -17.49 11.20 22.23
C ILE A 28 -17.89 9.72 22.29
N TRP A 29 -17.73 9.03 21.17
CA TRP A 29 -17.82 7.58 21.14
C TRP A 29 -16.49 6.95 21.56
N LYS A 30 -16.53 6.16 22.62
CA LYS A 30 -15.42 5.31 23.06
C LYS A 30 -15.59 3.94 22.44
N VAL A 31 -14.65 3.59 21.56
CA VAL A 31 -14.59 2.27 20.94
C VAL A 31 -13.50 1.46 21.63
N ARG A 32 -13.87 0.33 22.23
CA ARG A 32 -12.91 -0.61 22.81
C ARG A 32 -12.54 -1.66 21.77
N LEU A 33 -11.27 -1.66 21.39
CA LEU A 33 -10.67 -2.62 20.48
C LEU A 33 -9.73 -3.53 21.27
N ILE A 34 -9.68 -4.81 20.87
CA ILE A 34 -8.62 -5.71 21.31
C ILE A 34 -7.87 -6.24 20.09
N THR A 35 -6.55 -6.38 20.21
CA THR A 35 -5.73 -7.09 19.23
C THR A 35 -6.19 -8.54 19.20
N THR A 36 -6.42 -9.06 18.00
CA THR A 36 -6.71 -10.48 17.83
C THR A 36 -5.59 -11.14 17.04
N ASP A 37 -5.13 -12.29 17.54
CA ASP A 37 -4.22 -13.15 16.81
C ASP A 37 -4.96 -14.07 15.83
N GLU A 38 -6.30 -14.04 15.81
CA GLU A 38 -7.17 -14.97 15.05
C GLU A 38 -6.95 -14.91 13.54
N ASP A 39 -6.25 -13.89 13.03
CA ASP A 39 -5.79 -13.84 11.64
C ASP A 39 -4.33 -13.41 11.53
N SER A 40 -3.55 -13.47 12.62
CA SER A 40 -2.11 -13.15 12.59
C SER A 40 -1.36 -14.08 11.63
N ASP A 41 -1.75 -15.36 11.59
CA ASP A 41 -1.19 -16.34 10.66
C ASP A 41 -1.59 -16.08 9.21
N LYS A 42 -2.84 -15.68 8.95
CA LYS A 42 -3.26 -15.27 7.58
C LYS A 42 -2.58 -13.98 7.16
N THR A 43 -2.45 -13.02 8.06
CA THR A 43 -1.76 -11.75 7.81
C THR A 43 -0.28 -11.99 7.56
N LYS A 44 0.37 -12.85 8.35
CA LYS A 44 1.77 -13.28 8.12
C LYS A 44 1.92 -14.00 6.78
N LYS A 45 1.01 -14.92 6.45
CA LYS A 45 1.01 -15.63 5.15
C LYS A 45 0.79 -14.68 3.98
N TYR A 46 -0.12 -13.72 4.10
CA TYR A 46 -0.37 -12.70 3.09
C TYR A 46 0.83 -11.76 2.90
N LEU A 47 1.43 -11.30 4.01
CA LEU A 47 2.65 -10.49 3.95
C LEU A 47 3.84 -11.29 3.41
N ALA A 48 3.93 -12.59 3.71
CA ALA A 48 4.93 -13.48 3.14
C ALA A 48 4.71 -13.67 1.63
N SER A 49 3.49 -13.89 1.17
CA SER A 49 3.19 -14.01 -0.26
C SER A 49 3.44 -12.71 -1.02
N LEU A 50 3.14 -11.54 -0.42
CA LEU A 50 3.51 -10.25 -0.98
C LEU A 50 5.02 -10.09 -1.07
N LYS A 51 5.76 -10.49 -0.02
CA LYS A 51 7.23 -10.49 -0.04
C LYS A 51 7.78 -11.42 -1.12
N GLU A 52 7.22 -12.61 -1.30
CA GLU A 52 7.61 -13.55 -2.36
C GLU A 52 7.37 -12.97 -3.76
N GLN A 53 6.23 -12.30 -3.97
CA GLN A 53 5.94 -11.58 -5.22
C GLN A 53 6.88 -10.39 -5.45
N MET A 54 7.44 -9.82 -4.38
CA MET A 54 8.46 -8.77 -4.43
C MET A 54 9.90 -9.32 -4.58
N ILE A 55 10.13 -10.63 -4.62
CA ILE A 55 11.49 -11.19 -4.78
C ILE A 55 12.07 -10.87 -6.17
N GLU A 56 11.23 -10.77 -7.20
CA GLU A 56 11.70 -10.51 -8.56
C GLU A 56 12.06 -9.03 -8.83
N TYR A 57 11.46 -8.08 -8.09
CA TYR A 57 11.60 -6.65 -8.38
C TYR A 57 11.64 -5.83 -7.09
N THR A 58 12.52 -4.83 -7.04
CA THR A 58 12.50 -3.85 -5.96
C THR A 58 11.12 -3.16 -5.89
N PRO A 59 10.69 -2.65 -4.72
CA PRO A 59 9.38 -2.02 -4.57
C PRO A 59 9.11 -0.90 -5.58
N ILE A 60 10.16 -0.19 -5.99
CA ILE A 60 10.12 0.88 -6.98
C ILE A 60 9.79 0.32 -8.38
N ILE A 61 10.45 -0.76 -8.79
CA ILE A 61 10.17 -1.41 -10.08
C ILE A 61 8.80 -2.09 -10.08
N TYR A 62 8.43 -2.71 -8.95
CA TYR A 62 7.13 -3.36 -8.79
C TYR A 62 5.97 -2.39 -9.02
N PHE A 63 6.03 -1.19 -8.44
CA PHE A 63 4.98 -0.18 -8.64
C PHE A 63 4.80 0.23 -10.10
N GLY A 64 5.90 0.47 -10.83
CA GLY A 64 5.83 0.80 -12.26
C GLY A 64 5.21 -0.32 -13.10
N ARG A 65 5.52 -1.59 -12.79
CA ARG A 65 4.90 -2.74 -13.44
C ARG A 65 3.42 -2.90 -13.11
N ARG A 66 3.00 -2.60 -11.88
CA ARG A 66 1.59 -2.58 -11.49
C ARG A 66 0.78 -1.58 -12.30
N LEU A 67 1.33 -0.38 -12.51
CA LEU A 67 0.72 0.65 -13.38
C LEU A 67 0.53 0.13 -14.81
N LEU A 68 1.53 -0.57 -15.37
CA LEU A 68 1.46 -1.14 -16.72
C LEU A 68 0.45 -2.29 -16.83
N ILE A 69 0.61 -3.32 -16.00
CA ILE A 69 -0.06 -4.62 -16.20
C ILE A 69 -1.43 -4.63 -15.55
N GLU A 70 -1.51 -4.27 -14.27
CA GLU A 70 -2.75 -4.46 -13.50
C GLU A 70 -3.73 -3.32 -13.69
N PHE A 71 -3.23 -2.10 -13.82
CA PHE A 71 -4.07 -0.92 -13.96
C PHE A 71 -4.24 -0.46 -15.41
N GLY A 72 -3.47 -0.99 -16.36
CA GLY A 72 -3.49 -0.57 -17.76
C GLY A 72 -3.14 0.91 -17.97
N GLN A 73 -2.50 1.56 -16.98
CA GLN A 73 -2.16 2.99 -16.98
C GLN A 73 -0.79 3.20 -17.63
N VAL A 74 -0.69 2.89 -18.91
CA VAL A 74 0.58 2.91 -19.66
C VAL A 74 1.26 4.28 -19.58
N ASP A 75 0.54 5.37 -19.84
CA ASP A 75 1.10 6.73 -19.82
C ASP A 75 1.71 7.09 -18.46
N ARG A 76 1.01 6.76 -17.37
CA ARG A 76 1.48 7.02 -16.00
C ARG A 76 2.68 6.17 -15.63
N ALA A 77 2.72 4.93 -16.11
CA ALA A 77 3.87 4.06 -15.89
C ALA A 77 5.10 4.59 -16.64
N SER A 78 4.96 5.01 -17.90
CA SER A 78 6.06 5.59 -18.67
C SER A 78 6.58 6.88 -18.03
N GLU A 79 5.69 7.74 -17.54
CA GLU A 79 6.09 8.94 -16.78
C GLU A 79 6.82 8.57 -15.49
N TYR A 80 6.31 7.62 -14.74
CA TYR A 80 6.93 7.10 -13.52
C TYR A 80 8.36 6.59 -13.77
N PHE A 81 8.57 5.75 -14.80
CA PHE A 81 9.91 5.27 -15.13
C PHE A 81 10.84 6.38 -15.63
N ARG A 82 10.33 7.40 -16.34
CA ARG A 82 11.14 8.58 -16.71
C ARG A 82 11.58 9.41 -15.50
N ILE A 83 10.74 9.52 -14.46
CA ILE A 83 11.11 10.17 -13.20
C ILE A 83 12.23 9.36 -12.52
N LEU A 84 12.11 8.03 -12.48
CA LEU A 84 13.15 7.17 -11.92
C LEU A 84 14.49 7.30 -12.63
N LEU A 85 14.52 7.44 -13.96
CA LEU A 85 15.76 7.71 -14.70
C LEU A 85 16.46 9.00 -14.29
N LYS A 86 15.72 10.00 -13.80
CA LYS A 86 16.29 11.28 -13.33
C LYS A 86 16.78 11.20 -11.88
N LEU A 87 16.17 10.33 -11.07
CA LEU A 87 16.44 10.24 -9.64
C LEU A 87 17.47 9.18 -9.28
N LEU A 88 17.54 8.08 -10.05
CA LEU A 88 18.47 6.99 -9.75
C LEU A 88 19.88 7.32 -10.22
N PRO A 89 20.92 7.02 -9.41
CA PRO A 89 22.30 7.19 -9.82
C PRO A 89 22.65 6.21 -10.95
N TYR A 90 23.60 6.59 -11.81
CA TYR A 90 24.00 5.83 -13.01
C TYR A 90 24.44 4.37 -12.78
N ASN A 91 24.79 4.02 -11.55
CA ASN A 91 25.21 2.68 -11.14
C ASN A 91 24.13 1.91 -10.35
N HIS A 92 22.89 2.41 -10.31
CA HIS A 92 21.81 1.76 -9.59
C HIS A 92 21.45 0.41 -10.23
N SER A 93 21.30 -0.64 -9.43
CA SER A 93 21.00 -2.02 -9.87
C SER A 93 19.74 -2.09 -10.75
N ASP A 94 18.78 -1.21 -10.49
CA ASP A 94 17.47 -1.26 -11.13
C ASP A 94 17.40 -0.50 -12.46
N LEU A 95 18.46 0.19 -12.89
CA LEU A 95 18.43 1.00 -14.12
C LEU A 95 18.04 0.18 -15.34
N SER A 96 18.53 -1.06 -15.45
CA SER A 96 18.16 -1.98 -16.53
C SER A 96 16.64 -2.23 -16.58
N ALA A 97 16.02 -2.43 -15.41
CA ALA A 97 14.58 -2.62 -15.30
C ALA A 97 13.79 -1.33 -15.61
N VAL A 98 14.30 -0.17 -15.17
CA VAL A 98 13.69 1.14 -15.50
C VAL A 98 13.71 1.40 -17.01
N TYR A 99 14.82 1.12 -17.70
CA TYR A 99 14.90 1.28 -19.15
C TYR A 99 13.92 0.39 -19.91
N ASN A 100 13.73 -0.86 -19.44
CA ASN A 100 12.73 -1.76 -20.02
C ASN A 100 11.30 -1.23 -19.83
N GLY A 101 11.02 -0.55 -18.71
CA GLY A 101 9.71 0.06 -18.44
C GLY A 101 9.39 1.29 -19.31
N VAL A 102 10.40 2.00 -19.82
CA VAL A 102 10.21 3.15 -20.73
C VAL A 102 9.99 2.72 -22.19
N ARG A 103 10.41 1.51 -22.57
CA ARG A 103 10.38 1.00 -23.95
C ARG A 103 9.10 0.26 -24.33
N GLN A 104 8.20 0.02 -23.38
CA GLN A 104 6.87 -0.58 -23.60
C GLN A 104 5.86 0.51 -23.96
#